data_AF-A0A926AUE7-F1
#
_entry.id   AF-A0A926AUE7-F1
#
_cell.length_a   1.000
_cell.length_b   1.000
_cell.length_c   1.000
_cell.angle_alpha   90.00
_cell.angle_beta   90.00
_cell.angle_gamma   90.00
#
_symmetry.space_group_name_H-M   'P 1'
#
loop_
_entity.id
_entity.type
_entity.pdbx_description
1 polymer ?
#
loop_
_entity_poly.entity_id
_entity_poly.type
_entity_poly.pdbx_seq_one_letter_code
_entity_poly.pdbx_strand_id
1 'polypeptide(L)'
;MKFRSSLLICVAILFGGESGLPSLAAEQQLNGHTFTLPDGFDIEVAAKSPLVDRPITADFDELGRLYVTDSSGSNEPVVKQLANPTHRIVRLEDTDGDGRFDKSVVFADKMMFPEGTL
;
A
#
# COMPACT_ATOMS: atom_id res chain seq x y z
N MET A 1 29.35 41.32 32.07
CA MET A 1 28.19 41.34 31.15
C MET A 1 27.03 40.62 31.86
N LYS A 2 26.04 41.35 32.38
CA LYS A 2 24.94 40.81 33.20
C LYS A 2 23.76 40.49 32.27
N PHE A 3 23.40 39.21 32.12
CA PHE A 3 22.15 38.83 31.45
C PHE A 3 21.03 38.75 32.50
N ARG A 4 20.01 39.58 32.32
CA ARG A 4 18.75 39.52 33.09
C ARG A 4 17.85 38.49 32.43
N SER A 5 17.54 37.40 33.13
CA SER A 5 16.50 36.46 32.74
C SER A 5 15.18 36.92 33.38
N SER A 6 14.24 37.38 32.57
CA SER A 6 12.85 37.62 32.98
C SER A 6 12.08 36.31 32.80
N LEU A 7 11.62 35.74 33.91
CA LEU A 7 10.69 34.62 33.93
C LEU A 7 9.29 35.15 33.64
N LEU A 8 8.76 34.90 32.43
CA LEU A 8 7.35 35.09 32.13
C LEU A 8 6.62 33.78 32.48
N ILE A 9 5.86 33.79 33.58
CA ILE A 9 4.91 32.71 33.88
C ILE A 9 3.65 33.01 33.07
N CYS A 10 3.46 32.32 31.95
CA CYS A 10 2.16 32.24 31.28
C CYS A 10 1.26 31.32 32.12
N VAL A 11 0.35 31.93 32.89
CA VAL A 11 -0.79 31.21 33.48
C VAL A 11 -1.75 30.92 32.34
N ALA A 12 -1.73 29.68 31.83
CA ALA A 12 -2.80 29.18 30.98
C ALA A 12 -4.01 28.90 31.87
N ILE A 13 -5.08 29.68 31.69
CA ILE A 13 -6.39 29.37 32.25
C ILE A 13 -6.85 28.07 31.59
N LEU A 14 -6.86 26.99 32.36
CA LEU A 14 -7.42 25.71 31.96
C LEU A 14 -8.94 25.85 31.87
N PHE A 15 -9.44 26.19 30.69
CA PHE A 15 -10.81 25.86 30.34
C PHE A 15 -10.88 24.35 30.16
N GLY A 16 -11.62 23.68 31.04
CA GLY A 16 -11.95 22.27 30.94
C GLY A 16 -12.76 22.02 29.67
N GLY A 17 -12.08 21.62 28.62
CA GLY A 17 -12.59 20.73 27.59
C GLY A 17 -11.64 19.55 27.56
N GLU A 18 -12.15 18.33 27.50
CA GLU A 18 -11.33 17.15 27.30
C GLU A 18 -10.63 17.27 25.94
N SER A 19 -9.45 17.90 25.93
CA SER A 19 -8.52 17.80 24.83
C SER A 19 -7.89 16.42 24.95
N GLY A 20 -8.61 15.40 24.48
CA GLY A 20 -7.94 14.19 24.01
C GLY A 20 -6.84 14.66 23.09
N LEU A 21 -5.59 14.28 23.40
CA LEU A 21 -4.49 14.41 22.46
C LEU A 21 -5.00 13.93 21.10
N PRO A 22 -4.69 14.61 19.97
CA PRO A 22 -5.01 14.05 18.67
C PRO A 22 -4.50 12.61 18.69
N SER A 23 -5.42 11.68 18.46
CA SER A 23 -5.07 10.27 18.39
C SER A 23 -4.03 10.19 17.29
N LEU A 24 -2.79 9.81 17.60
CA LEU A 24 -1.70 9.73 16.62
C LEU A 24 -2.02 8.77 15.46
N ALA A 25 -3.14 8.07 15.54
CA ALA A 25 -3.71 7.26 14.49
C ALA A 25 -5.23 7.46 14.35
N ALA A 26 -5.70 7.50 13.10
CA ALA A 26 -7.10 7.55 12.73
C ALA A 26 -7.58 6.19 12.19
N GLU A 27 -8.85 5.86 12.41
CA GLU A 27 -9.48 4.69 11.81
C GLU A 27 -10.02 5.04 10.42
N GLN A 28 -9.68 4.22 9.42
CA GLN A 28 -10.21 4.29 8.06
C GLN A 28 -10.86 2.96 7.68
N GLN A 29 -12.00 3.01 6.99
CA GLN A 29 -12.70 1.82 6.51
C GLN A 29 -12.40 1.60 5.02
N LEU A 30 -11.88 0.44 4.65
CA LEU A 30 -11.65 0.06 3.26
C LEU A 30 -12.15 -1.37 3.01
N ASN A 31 -13.00 -1.54 2.00
CA ASN A 31 -13.57 -2.84 1.59
C ASN A 31 -14.18 -3.66 2.75
N GLY A 32 -14.83 -3.01 3.72
CA GLY A 32 -15.42 -3.70 4.87
C GLY A 32 -14.44 -4.07 5.98
N HIS A 33 -13.19 -3.62 5.89
CA HIS A 33 -12.16 -3.77 6.92
C HIS A 33 -11.79 -2.42 7.55
N THR A 34 -11.52 -2.42 8.85
CA THR A 34 -11.11 -1.23 9.61
C THR A 34 -9.59 -1.24 9.74
N PHE A 35 -8.95 -0.15 9.33
CA PHE A 35 -7.51 0.07 9.40
C PHE A 35 -7.24 1.23 10.35
N THR A 36 -6.20 1.11 11.17
CA THR A 36 -5.72 2.20 12.02
C THR A 36 -4.43 2.73 11.39
N LEU A 37 -4.46 3.97 10.89
CA LEU A 37 -3.34 4.61 10.19
C LEU A 37 -2.83 5.80 10.99
N PRO A 38 -1.52 6.11 10.98
CA PRO A 38 -1.03 7.32 11.60
C PRO A 38 -1.67 8.59 11.01
N ASP A 39 -1.69 9.67 11.78
CA ASP A 39 -2.19 10.97 11.29
C ASP A 39 -1.45 11.43 10.03
N GLY A 40 -2.22 11.89 9.04
CA GLY A 40 -1.70 12.35 7.74
C GLY A 40 -1.41 11.23 6.73
N PHE A 41 -1.80 9.99 7.03
CA PHE A 41 -1.77 8.87 6.08
C PHE A 41 -3.18 8.52 5.62
N ASP A 42 -3.28 8.10 4.36
CA ASP A 42 -4.49 7.59 3.75
C ASP A 42 -4.26 6.19 3.16
N ILE A 43 -5.33 5.41 3.06
CA ILE A 43 -5.31 4.10 2.39
C ILE A 43 -6.35 4.06 1.29
N GLU A 44 -5.95 3.58 0.12
CA GLU A 44 -6.84 3.40 -1.02
C GLU A 44 -6.51 2.15 -1.83
N VAL A 45 -7.43 1.79 -2.73
CA VAL A 45 -7.21 0.69 -3.68
C VAL A 45 -6.43 1.21 -4.87
N ALA A 46 -5.16 0.81 -4.98
CA ALA A 46 -4.29 1.18 -6.10
C ALA A 46 -4.61 0.40 -7.39
N ALA A 47 -5.00 -0.88 -7.29
CA ALA A 47 -5.36 -1.72 -8.44
C ALA A 47 -6.33 -2.84 -8.02
N LYS A 48 -7.14 -3.31 -8.97
CA LYS A 48 -8.09 -4.43 -8.80
C LYS A 48 -8.26 -5.21 -10.09
N SER A 49 -8.96 -6.34 -10.03
CA SER A 49 -9.38 -7.08 -11.23
C SER A 49 -10.15 -6.15 -12.19
N PRO A 50 -9.87 -6.17 -13.51
CA PRO A 50 -9.08 -7.18 -14.24
C PRO A 50 -7.58 -6.86 -14.40
N LEU A 51 -7.05 -5.82 -13.74
CA LEU A 51 -5.64 -5.42 -13.91
C LEU A 51 -4.68 -6.42 -13.26
N VAL A 52 -5.07 -6.91 -12.09
CA VAL A 52 -4.41 -7.99 -11.34
C VAL A 52 -5.48 -8.74 -10.56
N ASP A 53 -5.48 -10.07 -10.63
CA ASP A 53 -6.55 -10.88 -10.05
C ASP A 53 -6.20 -11.42 -8.66
N ARG A 54 -4.96 -11.87 -8.47
CA ARG A 54 -4.46 -12.49 -7.23
C ARG A 54 -3.02 -12.03 -6.98
N PRO A 55 -2.83 -10.76 -6.55
CA PRO A 55 -1.50 -10.22 -6.28
C PRO A 55 -0.82 -11.00 -5.13
N ILE A 56 0.48 -11.27 -5.27
CA ILE A 56 1.31 -11.91 -4.22
C ILE A 56 2.37 -10.93 -3.69
N THR A 57 3.25 -10.44 -4.57
CA THR A 57 4.28 -9.43 -4.29
C THR A 57 4.21 -8.33 -5.35
N ALA A 58 4.69 -7.13 -5.02
CA ALA A 58 4.78 -6.04 -5.97
C ALA A 58 5.99 -5.15 -5.69
N ASP A 59 6.54 -4.54 -6.75
CA ASP A 59 7.61 -3.54 -6.66
C ASP A 59 7.51 -2.50 -7.78
N PHE A 60 8.07 -1.32 -7.54
CA PHE A 60 8.09 -0.23 -8.50
C PHE A 60 9.38 -0.22 -9.32
N ASP A 61 9.28 0.17 -10.58
CA ASP A 61 10.46 0.53 -11.36
C ASP A 61 10.79 2.04 -11.29
N GLU A 62 11.89 2.44 -11.92
CA GLU A 62 12.34 3.84 -11.95
C GLU A 62 11.40 4.81 -12.70
N LEU A 63 10.40 4.28 -13.41
CA LEU A 63 9.39 5.08 -14.11
C LEU A 63 8.06 5.13 -13.34
N GLY A 64 7.99 4.57 -12.13
CA GLY A 64 6.78 4.55 -11.30
C GLY A 64 5.75 3.51 -11.75
N ARG A 65 6.11 2.55 -12.60
CA ARG A 65 5.22 1.45 -12.99
C ARG A 65 5.29 0.37 -11.92
N LEU A 66 4.15 -0.24 -11.61
CA LEU A 66 4.07 -1.27 -10.58
C LEU A 66 4.10 -2.66 -11.21
N TYR A 67 5.11 -3.44 -10.86
CA TYR A 67 5.20 -4.85 -11.23
C TYR A 67 4.53 -5.67 -10.14
N VAL A 68 3.60 -6.54 -10.51
CA VAL A 68 2.84 -7.36 -9.56
C VAL A 68 2.89 -8.82 -9.99
N THR A 69 3.31 -9.70 -9.08
CA THR A 69 3.21 -11.14 -9.29
C THR A 69 1.76 -11.58 -9.08
N ASP A 70 1.20 -12.28 -10.07
CA ASP A 70 -0.23 -12.61 -10.14
C ASP A 70 -0.42 -14.13 -10.21
N SER A 71 -1.12 -14.65 -9.20
CA SER A 71 -1.37 -16.09 -9.08
C SER A 71 -2.40 -16.57 -10.10
N SER A 72 -2.14 -17.71 -10.74
CA SER A 72 -3.13 -18.40 -11.56
C SER A 72 -4.32 -18.95 -10.76
N GLY A 73 -4.18 -19.05 -9.43
CA GLY A 73 -5.17 -19.69 -8.56
C GLY A 73 -5.20 -21.22 -8.68
N SER A 74 -4.22 -21.83 -9.35
CA SER A 74 -4.11 -23.28 -9.48
C SER A 74 -3.77 -23.95 -8.16
N ASN A 75 -4.53 -25.00 -7.82
CA ASN A 75 -4.26 -25.90 -6.69
C ASN A 75 -3.78 -27.29 -7.16
N GLU A 76 -3.32 -27.41 -8.40
CA GLU A 76 -2.81 -28.69 -8.93
C GLU A 76 -1.52 -29.14 -8.21
N PRO A 77 -1.18 -30.44 -8.20
CA PRO A 77 0.09 -30.90 -7.66
C PRO A 77 1.29 -30.21 -8.31
N VAL A 78 2.33 -29.94 -7.52
CA VAL A 78 3.55 -29.23 -7.96
C VAL A 78 4.13 -29.81 -9.25
N VAL A 79 4.15 -31.14 -9.42
CA VAL A 79 4.66 -31.81 -10.63
C VAL A 79 3.91 -31.34 -11.89
N LYS A 80 2.59 -31.14 -11.82
CA LYS A 80 1.80 -30.64 -12.96
C LYS A 80 2.02 -29.15 -13.20
N GLN A 81 2.14 -28.36 -12.14
CA GLN A 81 2.40 -26.93 -12.27
C GLN A 81 3.80 -26.64 -12.81
N LEU A 82 4.79 -27.48 -12.47
CA LEU A 82 6.13 -27.43 -13.07
C LEU A 82 6.09 -27.78 -14.56
N ALA A 83 5.25 -28.73 -14.96
CA ALA A 83 5.09 -29.11 -16.37
C ALA A 83 4.34 -28.05 -17.19
N ASN A 84 3.42 -27.32 -16.56
CA ASN A 84 2.67 -26.23 -17.18
C ASN A 84 2.55 -25.05 -16.20
N PRO A 85 3.59 -24.19 -16.12
CA PRO A 85 3.57 -23.03 -15.24
C PRO A 85 2.56 -22.00 -15.75
N THR A 86 1.72 -21.50 -14.84
CA THR A 86 0.57 -20.65 -15.19
C THR A 86 0.57 -19.30 -14.49
N HIS A 87 1.50 -19.05 -13.57
CA HIS A 87 1.62 -17.75 -12.91
C HIS A 87 2.24 -16.74 -13.87
N ARG A 88 1.98 -15.46 -13.60
CA ARG A 88 2.49 -14.36 -14.42
C ARG A 88 2.96 -13.20 -13.55
N ILE A 89 3.71 -12.31 -14.16
CA ILE A 89 4.00 -10.97 -13.65
C ILE A 89 3.31 -9.99 -14.58
N VAL A 90 2.47 -9.13 -14.02
CA VAL A 90 1.86 -8.02 -14.75
C VAL A 90 2.59 -6.73 -14.42
N ARG A 91 2.73 -5.85 -15.40
CA ARG A 91 3.15 -4.47 -15.19
C ARG A 91 1.94 -3.58 -15.31
N LEU A 92 1.71 -2.80 -14.27
CA LEU A 92 0.64 -1.84 -14.16
C LEU A 92 1.15 -0.43 -14.47
N GLU A 93 0.37 0.33 -15.21
CA GLU A 93 0.62 1.73 -15.56
C GLU A 93 -0.58 2.57 -15.08
N ASP A 94 -0.28 3.66 -14.39
CA ASP A 94 -1.20 4.76 -14.11
C ASP A 94 -0.96 5.81 -15.21
N THR A 95 -1.97 6.05 -16.05
CA THR A 95 -1.86 6.90 -17.24
C THR A 95 -2.35 8.32 -17.02
N ASP A 96 -3.07 8.60 -15.92
CA ASP A 96 -3.59 9.92 -15.58
C ASP A 96 -2.96 10.55 -14.33
N GLY A 97 -2.15 9.78 -13.59
CA GLY A 97 -1.34 10.24 -12.47
C GLY A 97 -2.14 10.44 -11.19
N ASP A 98 -3.30 9.79 -11.05
CA ASP A 98 -4.15 9.88 -9.86
C ASP A 98 -3.75 8.89 -8.74
N GLY A 99 -2.73 8.04 -8.98
CA GLY A 99 -2.26 7.02 -8.05
C GLY A 99 -3.00 5.67 -8.18
N ARG A 100 -3.97 5.57 -9.08
CA ARG A 100 -4.76 4.36 -9.36
C ARG A 100 -4.39 3.85 -10.73
N PHE A 101 -3.79 2.66 -10.74
CA PHE A 101 -3.41 2.02 -11.99
C PHE A 101 -4.64 1.72 -12.84
N ASP A 102 -4.55 1.99 -14.15
CA ASP A 102 -5.65 1.83 -15.10
C ASP A 102 -5.33 0.86 -16.25
N LYS A 103 -4.04 0.54 -16.43
CA LYS A 103 -3.55 -0.30 -17.52
C LYS A 103 -2.70 -1.44 -17.01
N SER A 104 -2.87 -2.61 -17.60
CA SER A 104 -2.13 -3.82 -17.26
C SER A 104 -1.58 -4.49 -18.52
N VAL A 105 -0.32 -4.93 -18.45
CA VAL A 105 0.33 -5.73 -19.50
C VAL A 105 0.99 -6.93 -18.84
N VAL A 106 0.86 -8.11 -19.44
CA VAL A 106 1.65 -9.28 -19.02
C VAL A 106 3.11 -9.03 -19.36
N PHE A 107 3.93 -8.84 -18.32
CA PHE A 107 5.37 -8.60 -18.46
C PHE A 107 6.14 -9.91 -18.63
N ALA A 108 5.81 -10.90 -17.80
CA ALA A 108 6.36 -12.25 -17.89
C ALA A 108 5.23 -13.26 -17.63
N ASP A 109 5.24 -14.36 -18.37
CA ASP A 109 4.30 -15.47 -18.17
C ASP A 109 5.05 -16.77 -17.92
N LYS A 110 4.29 -17.86 -17.71
CA LYS A 110 4.83 -19.22 -17.53
C LYS A 110 5.82 -19.30 -16.36
N MET A 111 5.50 -18.57 -15.30
CA MET A 111 6.23 -18.64 -14.04
C MET A 111 5.69 -19.80 -13.21
N MET A 112 6.59 -20.46 -12.49
CA MET A 112 6.22 -21.26 -11.31
C MET A 112 5.77 -20.29 -10.19
N PHE A 113 5.72 -20.72 -8.93
CA PHE A 113 5.35 -19.87 -7.80
C PHE A 113 6.27 -18.64 -7.74
N PRO A 114 5.74 -17.41 -7.96
CA PRO A 114 6.57 -16.21 -8.07
C PRO A 114 6.87 -15.56 -6.71
N GLU A 115 6.89 -16.35 -5.64
CA GLU A 115 7.15 -15.86 -4.28
C GLU A 115 8.60 -15.34 -4.16
N GLY A 116 8.77 -14.11 -3.67
CA GLY A 116 10.10 -13.50 -3.47
C GLY A 116 10.86 -13.15 -4.76
N THR A 117 10.16 -12.99 -5.89
CA THR A 117 10.78 -12.69 -7.20
C THR A 117 11.02 -11.20 -7.48
N LEU A 118 10.42 -10.31 -6.68
CA LEU A 118 10.52 -8.85 -6.78
C LEU A 118 11.17 -8.31 -5.50
#